data_AF-A0A651GWV1-F1
#
_entry.id   AF-A0A651GWV1-F1
#
_cell.length_a   1.000
_cell.length_b   1.000
_cell.length_c   1.000
_cell.angle_alpha   90.00
_cell.angle_beta   90.00
_cell.angle_gamma   90.00
#
_symmetry.space_group_name_H-M   'P 1'
#
loop_
_entity.id
_entity.type
_entity.pdbx_description
1 polymer ?
#
loop_
_entity_poly.entity_id
_entity_poly.type
_entity_poly.pdbx_seq_one_letter_code
_entity_poly.pdbx_strand_id
1 'polypeptide(L)'
;MTYSINNLLRLTLLLFAAASLSLFTACSDDNDPVGGMDDLRSVSYTYAFNEGQLLDNVETAYRGDHNRNLSAEITISEMDNGNASVTVTLMNTLSSVTYPVHAHDAADPSTTPNGTPYNETPNGDIFAGGIDGNGGTVSSTNETSISYDMLVNEYEGFFVVHDPTQEISTTDLTTYLILGVFAQNLQAGESSLRITTVDYNFNEGQLLNNPDIAYSGDHPRNLMATLTIEERGNGMANVTVRLENTLDGFDYPVHAHDAADPATTPNGTPYNETPNGDVFAGAISGNGGTASITNETELSYSWLVDEYEAFFVVHDPTQDISTTDLTTYLIVGFFGEELEAGEPNLASMTFEYSFNEGQLLDDESFAYDGEHPRDLMATMLVEELIDGRAK
;
A
#
# COMPACT_ATOMS: atom_id res chain seq x y z
N MET A 1 13.88 45.42 7.82
CA MET A 1 13.71 45.34 9.29
C MET A 1 14.03 43.89 9.64
N THR A 2 15.29 43.68 10.01
CA THR A 2 15.94 42.40 10.27
C THR A 2 15.61 41.90 11.66
N TYR A 3 15.20 40.65 11.80
CA TYR A 3 15.37 39.89 13.04
C TYR A 3 15.89 38.49 12.73
N SER A 4 17.19 38.34 12.98
CA SER A 4 17.92 37.10 13.25
C SER A 4 17.96 36.96 14.77
N ILE A 5 17.79 35.74 15.32
CA ILE A 5 18.30 35.31 16.64
C ILE A 5 18.31 33.76 16.72
N ASN A 6 19.54 33.23 16.73
CA ASN A 6 20.15 32.19 17.58
C ASN A 6 19.64 30.73 17.64
N ASN A 7 20.48 29.85 17.08
CA ASN A 7 21.28 28.82 17.77
C ASN A 7 20.88 28.45 19.22
N LEU A 8 20.59 27.16 19.47
CA LEU A 8 20.93 26.52 20.76
C LEU A 8 21.17 25.01 20.63
N LEU A 9 22.43 24.64 20.86
CA LEU A 9 23.03 23.36 21.28
C LEU A 9 22.12 22.22 21.78
N ARG A 10 22.53 20.97 21.49
CA ARG A 10 22.91 19.98 22.52
C ARG A 10 23.69 18.79 21.94
N LEU A 11 25.01 18.87 22.10
CA LEU A 11 25.97 17.77 22.08
C LEU A 11 26.08 17.25 23.52
N THR A 12 25.93 15.94 23.77
CA THR A 12 26.24 15.36 25.09
C THR A 12 27.12 14.12 24.93
N LEU A 13 28.40 14.34 25.22
CA LEU A 13 29.46 13.36 25.45
C LEU A 13 29.43 13.01 26.95
N LEU A 14 29.49 11.73 27.33
CA LEU A 14 29.86 11.36 28.70
C LEU A 14 30.60 10.02 28.75
N LEU A 15 31.91 10.15 29.02
CA LEU A 15 32.86 9.12 29.44
C LEU A 15 32.43 8.47 30.76
N PHE A 16 32.71 7.17 30.90
CA PHE A 16 33.05 6.57 32.20
C PHE A 16 34.35 5.77 32.09
N ALA A 17 35.32 6.11 32.94
CA ALA A 17 36.63 5.50 33.02
C ALA A 17 36.76 4.60 34.27
N ALA A 18 37.34 3.42 34.05
CA ALA A 18 38.37 2.70 34.81
C ALA A 18 38.34 2.57 36.36
N ALA A 19 38.38 1.31 36.83
CA ALA A 19 39.32 0.69 37.79
C ALA A 19 38.76 -0.72 38.12
N SER A 20 39.49 -1.83 38.25
CA SER A 20 40.75 -2.05 38.98
C SER A 20 41.37 -3.42 38.64
N LEU A 21 42.72 -3.44 38.54
CA LEU A 21 43.60 -4.61 38.54
C LEU A 21 43.47 -5.46 39.81
N SER A 22 43.65 -6.78 39.70
CA SER A 22 44.28 -7.65 40.71
C SER A 22 44.87 -8.90 40.07
N LEU A 23 46.16 -9.09 40.31
CA LEU A 23 47.04 -10.15 39.82
C LEU A 23 46.88 -11.46 40.61
N PHE A 24 46.94 -12.60 39.93
CA PHE A 24 47.52 -13.84 40.48
C PHE A 24 48.48 -14.46 39.46
N THR A 25 49.69 -14.73 39.93
CA THR A 25 50.76 -15.59 39.39
C THR A 25 50.71 -16.90 40.24
N ALA A 26 51.06 -18.14 39.87
CA ALA A 26 52.03 -18.69 38.92
C ALA A 26 51.86 -20.24 38.75
N CYS A 27 52.57 -20.79 37.75
CA CYS A 27 53.16 -22.17 37.60
C CYS A 27 52.23 -23.35 37.18
N SER A 28 52.63 -24.29 36.31
CA SER A 28 53.95 -24.78 35.86
C SER A 28 53.90 -25.57 34.53
N ASP A 29 55.03 -25.58 33.80
CA ASP A 29 55.56 -26.53 32.79
C ASP A 29 54.65 -27.63 32.19
N ASP A 30 54.61 -27.71 30.85
CA ASP A 30 55.14 -28.87 30.12
C ASP A 30 55.34 -28.57 28.62
N ASN A 31 56.39 -29.16 28.06
CA ASN A 31 56.82 -29.02 26.67
C ASN A 31 55.87 -29.79 25.72
N ASP A 32 55.16 -29.08 24.85
CA ASP A 32 54.60 -29.64 23.62
C ASP A 32 55.17 -28.89 22.39
N PRO A 33 55.66 -29.61 21.35
CA PRO A 33 56.06 -28.98 20.11
C PRO A 33 54.80 -28.73 19.26
N VAL A 34 54.10 -27.63 19.51
CA VAL A 34 52.96 -27.24 18.68
C VAL A 34 53.42 -26.10 17.77
N GLY A 35 53.76 -26.44 16.53
CA GLY A 35 53.72 -25.46 15.45
C GLY A 35 52.27 -24.98 15.37
N GLY A 36 52.03 -23.73 15.78
CA GLY A 36 50.71 -23.12 15.73
C GLY A 36 50.21 -23.12 14.30
N MET A 37 49.19 -23.94 14.02
CA MET A 37 48.17 -23.51 13.09
C MET A 37 47.48 -22.36 13.81
N ASP A 38 47.66 -21.13 13.34
CA ASP A 38 46.72 -20.07 13.70
C ASP A 38 45.33 -20.58 13.32
N ASP A 39 44.40 -20.57 14.26
CA ASP A 39 43.02 -20.98 13.98
C ASP A 39 42.47 -20.06 12.88
N LEU A 40 42.01 -20.66 11.77
CA LEU A 40 41.43 -19.91 10.65
C LEU A 40 40.27 -19.03 11.13
N ARG A 41 40.28 -17.76 10.71
CA ARG A 41 39.31 -16.75 11.16
C ARG A 41 37.98 -16.88 10.43
N SER A 42 36.90 -16.47 11.08
CA SER A 42 35.56 -16.40 10.47
C SER A 42 34.72 -15.30 11.11
N VAL A 43 33.89 -14.63 10.31
CA VAL A 43 32.95 -13.58 10.75
C VAL A 43 31.66 -13.66 9.95
N SER A 44 30.53 -13.36 10.59
CA SER A 44 29.20 -13.37 9.98
C SER A 44 28.52 -12.02 10.11
N TYR A 45 27.74 -11.66 9.07
CA TYR A 45 26.97 -10.42 8.98
C TYR A 45 25.55 -10.74 8.53
N THR A 46 24.56 -10.16 9.20
CA THR A 46 23.15 -10.38 8.89
C THR A 46 22.56 -9.18 8.15
N TYR A 47 21.63 -9.48 7.24
CA TYR A 47 20.98 -8.50 6.39
C TYR A 47 19.47 -8.68 6.43
N ALA A 48 18.77 -7.64 6.88
CA ALA A 48 17.32 -7.56 6.83
C ALA A 48 16.81 -7.23 5.43
N PHE A 49 15.51 -7.44 5.24
CA PHE A 49 14.76 -7.07 4.04
C PHE A 49 14.91 -5.58 3.70
N ASN A 50 14.88 -5.23 2.42
CA ASN A 50 15.03 -3.86 1.94
C ASN A 50 13.73 -3.05 2.13
N GLU A 51 13.71 -2.28 3.21
CA GLU A 51 12.72 -1.25 3.51
C GLU A 51 13.27 0.16 3.22
N GLY A 52 14.36 0.28 2.46
CA GLY A 52 15.03 1.55 2.13
C GLY A 52 15.99 2.06 3.22
N GLN A 53 16.22 1.26 4.27
CA GLN A 53 17.00 1.63 5.44
C GLN A 53 18.49 1.89 5.17
N LEU A 54 19.05 1.35 4.08
CA LEU A 54 20.45 1.58 3.73
C LEU A 54 20.70 3.06 3.39
N LEU A 55 19.76 3.67 2.68
CA LEU A 55 19.86 5.05 2.18
C LEU A 55 18.98 6.03 2.95
N ASP A 56 18.30 5.55 4.01
CA ASP A 56 17.29 6.31 4.76
C ASP A 56 16.24 6.94 3.81
N ASN A 57 15.82 6.17 2.80
CA ASN A 57 14.92 6.63 1.75
C ASN A 57 13.93 5.54 1.35
N VAL A 58 12.66 5.76 1.71
CA VAL A 58 11.55 4.84 1.43
C VAL A 58 11.34 4.60 -0.07
N GLU A 59 11.72 5.54 -0.95
CA GLU A 59 11.62 5.38 -2.41
C GLU A 59 12.59 4.33 -2.97
N THR A 60 13.54 3.86 -2.15
CA THR A 60 14.49 2.80 -2.52
C THR A 60 14.14 1.44 -1.92
N ALA A 61 13.07 1.40 -1.13
CA ALA A 61 12.55 0.18 -0.56
C ALA A 61 11.95 -0.74 -1.64
N TYR A 62 11.85 -2.03 -1.34
CA TYR A 62 11.31 -2.99 -2.29
C TYR A 62 9.83 -2.71 -2.64
N ARG A 63 9.50 -2.82 -3.93
CA ARG A 63 8.16 -2.50 -4.50
C ARG A 63 7.50 -3.63 -5.27
N GLY A 64 7.93 -4.87 -5.05
CA GLY A 64 7.25 -6.05 -5.58
C GLY A 64 6.36 -6.77 -4.58
N ASP A 65 5.99 -8.00 -4.93
CA ASP A 65 5.01 -8.83 -4.20
C ASP A 65 5.67 -9.96 -3.38
N HIS A 66 7.01 -10.01 -3.31
CA HIS A 66 7.71 -10.97 -2.48
C HIS A 66 7.43 -10.71 -0.99
N ASN A 67 7.30 -11.80 -0.23
CA ASN A 67 7.14 -11.73 1.22
C ASN A 67 8.34 -11.01 1.88
N ARG A 68 8.05 -10.02 2.73
CA ARG A 68 9.00 -9.15 3.42
C ARG A 68 9.67 -9.81 4.63
N ASN A 69 9.72 -11.14 4.63
CA ASN A 69 10.34 -11.95 5.69
C ASN A 69 11.65 -12.63 5.23
N LEU A 70 12.09 -12.41 3.99
CA LEU A 70 13.41 -12.86 3.54
C LEU A 70 14.51 -12.13 4.34
N SER A 71 15.52 -12.88 4.77
CA SER A 71 16.75 -12.33 5.32
C SER A 71 17.96 -13.07 4.76
N ALA A 72 19.14 -12.47 4.87
CA ALA A 72 20.39 -13.12 4.50
C ALA A 72 21.45 -13.04 5.61
N GLU A 73 22.41 -13.94 5.52
CA GLU A 73 23.65 -13.90 6.28
C GLU A 73 24.83 -14.13 5.32
N ILE A 74 25.87 -13.32 5.45
CA ILE A 74 27.16 -13.55 4.80
C ILE A 74 28.14 -14.01 5.87
N THR A 75 28.76 -15.17 5.67
CA THR A 75 29.90 -15.64 6.46
C THR A 75 31.17 -15.58 5.61
N ILE A 76 32.18 -14.87 6.09
CA ILE A 76 33.50 -14.77 5.48
C ILE A 76 34.45 -15.59 6.33
N SER A 77 35.12 -16.58 5.74
CA SER A 77 36.07 -17.45 6.43
C SER A 77 37.42 -17.43 5.73
N GLU A 78 38.50 -17.39 6.51
CA GLU A 78 39.87 -17.52 6.03
C GLU A 78 40.16 -18.96 5.61
N MET A 79 40.90 -19.11 4.52
CA MET A 79 41.37 -20.38 3.98
C MET A 79 42.86 -20.57 4.30
N ASP A 80 43.37 -21.81 4.22
CA ASP A 80 44.76 -22.15 4.54
C ASP A 80 45.82 -21.35 3.77
N ASN A 81 45.46 -20.80 2.60
CA ASN A 81 46.32 -19.97 1.77
C ASN A 81 46.23 -18.46 2.08
N GLY A 82 45.47 -18.06 3.11
CA GLY A 82 45.22 -16.67 3.50
C GLY A 82 44.13 -15.96 2.68
N ASN A 83 43.59 -16.60 1.65
CA ASN A 83 42.43 -16.10 0.92
C ASN A 83 41.15 -16.34 1.74
N ALA A 84 40.01 -15.86 1.25
CA ALA A 84 38.72 -16.05 1.89
C ALA A 84 37.71 -16.84 1.05
N SER A 85 36.83 -17.56 1.75
CA SER A 85 35.56 -18.06 1.22
C SER A 85 34.40 -17.20 1.71
N VAL A 86 33.49 -16.84 0.82
CA VAL A 86 32.25 -16.10 1.11
C VAL A 86 31.08 -17.06 1.00
N THR A 87 30.42 -17.37 2.11
CA THR A 87 29.18 -18.15 2.14
C THR A 87 28.00 -17.21 2.33
N VAL A 88 27.07 -17.22 1.38
CA VAL A 88 25.79 -16.53 1.52
C VAL A 88 24.73 -17.54 1.92
N THR A 89 24.00 -17.25 2.98
CA THR A 89 22.83 -17.99 3.43
C THR A 89 21.60 -17.11 3.27
N LEU A 90 20.56 -17.60 2.60
CA LEU A 90 19.25 -16.96 2.53
C LEU A 90 18.27 -17.73 3.41
N MET A 91 17.42 -17.01 4.16
CA MET A 91 16.37 -17.60 4.98
C MET A 91 14.99 -17.13 4.50
N ASN A 92 14.00 -18.02 4.58
CA ASN A 92 12.62 -17.82 4.09
C ASN A 92 12.56 -17.63 2.56
N THR A 93 13.37 -18.39 1.83
CA THR A 93 13.31 -18.43 0.37
C THR A 93 12.01 -19.03 -0.13
N LEU A 94 11.55 -18.60 -1.30
CA LEU A 94 10.55 -19.31 -2.09
C LEU A 94 11.13 -20.64 -2.58
N SER A 95 10.27 -21.64 -2.81
CA SER A 95 10.69 -22.94 -3.31
C SER A 95 10.78 -22.94 -4.84
N SER A 96 11.76 -23.68 -5.38
CA SER A 96 11.88 -23.95 -6.82
C SER A 96 12.12 -22.72 -7.71
N VAL A 97 12.69 -21.66 -7.14
CA VAL A 97 13.16 -20.46 -7.85
C VAL A 97 14.62 -20.21 -7.50
N THR A 98 15.36 -19.55 -8.39
CA THR A 98 16.78 -19.25 -8.18
C THR A 98 16.96 -17.77 -7.89
N TYR A 99 17.41 -17.42 -6.69
CA TYR A 99 17.70 -16.04 -6.29
C TYR A 99 19.01 -15.55 -6.92
N PRO A 100 19.01 -14.48 -7.72
CA PRO A 100 20.24 -13.84 -8.16
C PRO A 100 20.87 -13.08 -6.99
N VAL A 101 22.10 -13.44 -6.65
CA VAL A 101 22.83 -12.88 -5.51
C VAL A 101 24.22 -12.45 -5.95
N HIS A 102 24.62 -11.24 -5.59
CA HIS A 102 25.96 -10.77 -5.93
C HIS A 102 26.43 -9.60 -5.08
N ALA A 103 27.75 -9.37 -5.14
CA ALA A 103 28.38 -8.15 -4.67
C ALA A 103 28.54 -7.13 -5.80
N HIS A 104 28.64 -5.85 -5.45
CA HIS A 104 29.05 -4.76 -6.33
C HIS A 104 30.16 -3.95 -5.67
N ASP A 105 31.09 -3.44 -6.47
CA ASP A 105 32.12 -2.51 -5.99
C ASP A 105 31.53 -1.13 -5.73
N ALA A 106 31.90 -0.50 -4.62
CA ALA A 106 31.48 0.87 -4.36
C ALA A 106 31.98 1.83 -5.45
N ALA A 107 31.17 2.83 -5.76
CA ALA A 107 31.49 3.87 -6.74
C ALA A 107 30.87 5.20 -6.33
N ASP A 108 31.45 6.30 -6.80
CA ASP A 108 30.86 7.63 -6.60
C ASP A 108 29.58 7.77 -7.45
N PRO A 109 28.40 8.02 -6.83
CA PRO A 109 27.14 8.24 -7.55
C PRO A 109 27.21 9.28 -8.66
N SER A 110 28.07 10.29 -8.53
CA SER A 110 28.22 11.32 -9.56
C SER A 110 28.93 10.83 -10.83
N THR A 111 29.50 9.63 -10.79
CA THR A 111 30.27 9.00 -11.87
C THR A 111 29.59 7.77 -12.46
N THR A 112 28.59 7.21 -11.77
CA THR A 112 27.80 6.08 -12.27
C THR A 112 26.70 6.56 -13.22
N PRO A 113 26.36 5.80 -14.28
CA PRO A 113 25.37 6.23 -15.27
C PRO A 113 23.99 6.51 -14.67
N ASN A 114 23.57 5.75 -13.65
CA ASN A 114 22.25 5.86 -13.04
C ASN A 114 22.28 6.46 -11.62
N GLY A 115 23.42 7.01 -11.19
CA GLY A 115 23.51 7.62 -9.85
C GLY A 115 23.54 6.62 -8.70
N THR A 116 23.78 5.33 -8.97
CA THR A 116 23.93 4.30 -7.94
C THR A 116 25.24 4.48 -7.17
N PRO A 117 25.31 4.10 -5.88
CA PRO A 117 26.53 4.19 -5.08
C PRO A 117 27.54 3.06 -5.35
N TYR A 118 27.38 2.34 -6.45
CA TYR A 118 28.17 1.17 -6.80
C TYR A 118 28.29 1.02 -8.32
N ASN A 119 29.30 0.30 -8.77
CA ASN A 119 29.42 -0.12 -10.16
C ASN A 119 28.30 -1.13 -10.48
N GLU A 120 27.41 -0.79 -11.41
CA GLU A 120 26.22 -1.56 -11.78
C GLU A 120 26.53 -2.94 -12.41
N THR A 121 27.80 -3.26 -12.63
CA THR A 121 28.25 -4.61 -13.00
C THR A 121 28.58 -5.43 -11.73
N PRO A 122 27.99 -6.63 -11.54
CA PRO A 122 28.32 -7.50 -10.42
C PRO A 122 29.80 -7.87 -10.33
N ASN A 123 30.37 -7.89 -9.13
CA ASN A 123 31.73 -8.35 -8.85
C ASN A 123 31.75 -9.87 -8.55
N GLY A 124 31.99 -10.65 -9.59
CA GLY A 124 32.11 -12.12 -9.50
C GLY A 124 33.36 -12.64 -8.78
N ASP A 125 34.40 -11.82 -8.60
CA ASP A 125 35.60 -12.23 -7.85
C ASP A 125 35.33 -12.37 -6.35
N ILE A 126 34.25 -11.73 -5.87
CA ILE A 126 33.77 -11.82 -4.49
C ILE A 126 32.61 -12.79 -4.39
N PHE A 127 31.50 -12.48 -5.06
CA PHE A 127 30.34 -13.35 -5.15
C PHE A 127 29.42 -12.88 -6.28
N ALA A 128 29.14 -13.76 -7.23
CA ALA A 128 28.02 -13.59 -8.16
C ALA A 128 27.48 -14.95 -8.58
N GLY A 129 26.22 -15.24 -8.25
CA GLY A 129 25.63 -16.53 -8.53
C GLY A 129 24.15 -16.62 -8.22
N GLY A 130 23.53 -17.71 -8.67
CA GLY A 130 22.18 -18.08 -8.28
C GLY A 130 22.20 -18.94 -7.01
N ILE A 131 21.22 -18.73 -6.13
CA ILE A 131 20.97 -19.61 -4.99
C ILE A 131 19.56 -20.20 -5.13
N ASP A 132 19.48 -21.51 -5.34
CA ASP A 132 18.21 -22.21 -5.52
C ASP A 132 17.43 -22.30 -4.21
N GLY A 133 16.30 -21.62 -4.15
CA GLY A 133 15.40 -21.58 -3.01
C GLY A 133 14.63 -22.89 -2.81
N ASN A 134 14.39 -23.24 -1.55
CA ASN A 134 13.75 -24.50 -1.15
C ASN A 134 12.51 -24.32 -0.26
N GLY A 135 12.02 -23.09 -0.09
CA GLY A 135 10.93 -22.79 0.85
C GLY A 135 11.41 -22.42 2.27
N GLY A 136 12.72 -22.45 2.52
CA GLY A 136 13.33 -22.24 3.83
C GLY A 136 14.73 -21.65 3.72
N THR A 137 15.71 -22.31 4.32
CA THR A 137 17.10 -21.86 4.36
C THR A 137 17.95 -22.57 3.30
N VAL A 138 18.72 -21.79 2.55
CA VAL A 138 19.63 -22.24 1.49
C VAL A 138 20.93 -21.47 1.57
N SER A 139 22.03 -22.06 1.09
CA SER A 139 23.33 -21.40 1.09
C SER A 139 24.14 -21.74 -0.15
N SER A 140 25.07 -20.85 -0.50
CA SER A 140 26.06 -21.05 -1.54
C SER A 140 27.37 -20.39 -1.13
N THR A 141 28.48 -21.02 -1.50
CA THR A 141 29.83 -20.58 -1.13
C THR A 141 30.64 -20.29 -2.38
N ASN A 142 31.33 -19.15 -2.38
CA ASN A 142 32.33 -18.80 -3.37
C ASN A 142 33.71 -18.71 -2.71
N GLU A 143 34.70 -19.41 -3.26
CA GLU A 143 36.10 -19.26 -2.85
C GLU A 143 36.74 -18.14 -3.66
N THR A 144 37.32 -17.16 -2.97
CA THR A 144 37.88 -15.96 -3.62
C THR A 144 39.40 -16.07 -3.72
N SER A 145 39.98 -15.28 -4.63
CA SER A 145 41.44 -15.05 -4.66
C SER A 145 41.86 -13.89 -3.74
N ILE A 146 40.91 -13.27 -3.04
CA ILE A 146 41.08 -12.09 -2.19
C ILE A 146 41.37 -12.56 -0.76
N SER A 147 42.25 -11.84 -0.05
CA SER A 147 42.57 -12.18 1.35
C SER A 147 41.40 -11.93 2.29
N TYR A 148 41.34 -12.70 3.37
CA TYR A 148 40.37 -12.48 4.46
C TYR A 148 40.42 -11.04 4.98
N ASP A 149 41.63 -10.53 5.24
CA ASP A 149 41.81 -9.18 5.76
C ASP A 149 41.31 -8.10 4.80
N MET A 150 41.47 -8.32 3.49
CA MET A 150 40.98 -7.36 2.50
C MET A 150 39.46 -7.34 2.45
N LEU A 151 38.79 -8.49 2.43
CA LEU A 151 37.31 -8.52 2.39
C LEU A 151 36.66 -7.94 3.66
N VAL A 152 37.25 -8.18 4.82
CA VAL A 152 36.66 -7.79 6.10
C VAL A 152 36.96 -6.33 6.46
N ASN A 153 38.15 -5.83 6.13
CA ASN A 153 38.62 -4.53 6.64
C ASN A 153 38.78 -3.44 5.57
N GLU A 154 38.91 -3.80 4.30
CA GLU A 154 39.28 -2.85 3.23
C GLU A 154 38.29 -2.81 2.07
N TYR A 155 37.55 -3.89 1.82
CA TYR A 155 36.63 -3.95 0.68
C TYR A 155 35.40 -3.06 0.92
N GLU A 156 35.25 -2.07 0.05
CA GLU A 156 34.08 -1.20 0.00
C GLU A 156 33.16 -1.68 -1.14
N GLY A 157 32.02 -2.26 -0.78
CA GLY A 157 31.07 -2.77 -1.75
C GLY A 157 29.67 -2.93 -1.18
N PHE A 158 28.77 -3.40 -2.03
CA PHE A 158 27.36 -3.62 -1.71
C PHE A 158 27.01 -5.08 -1.93
N PHE A 159 26.15 -5.61 -1.10
CA PHE A 159 25.57 -6.94 -1.22
C PHE A 159 24.11 -6.82 -1.65
N VAL A 160 23.73 -7.58 -2.68
CA VAL A 160 22.40 -7.53 -3.29
C VAL A 160 21.81 -8.93 -3.43
N VAL A 161 20.53 -9.04 -3.08
CA VAL A 161 19.67 -10.19 -3.41
C VAL A 161 18.47 -9.67 -4.20
N HIS A 162 18.33 -10.16 -5.43
CA HIS A 162 17.22 -9.80 -6.32
C HIS A 162 16.00 -10.67 -6.03
N ASP A 163 14.82 -10.14 -6.35
CA ASP A 163 13.61 -10.93 -6.42
C ASP A 163 13.64 -11.86 -7.65
N PRO A 164 13.57 -13.19 -7.45
CA PRO A 164 13.58 -14.14 -8.57
C PRO A 164 12.28 -14.15 -9.39
N THR A 165 11.23 -13.46 -8.93
CA THR A 165 9.93 -13.38 -9.62
C THR A 165 9.81 -12.17 -10.54
N GLN A 166 10.82 -11.31 -10.57
CA GLN A 166 10.87 -10.08 -11.35
C GLN A 166 12.00 -10.08 -12.37
N GLU A 167 11.93 -9.15 -13.33
CA GLU A 167 13.06 -8.87 -14.21
C GLU A 167 14.23 -8.29 -13.39
N ILE A 168 15.43 -8.80 -13.62
CA ILE A 168 16.64 -8.37 -12.90
C ILE A 168 17.03 -6.96 -13.36
N SER A 169 17.21 -6.03 -12.42
CA SER A 169 17.73 -4.70 -12.68
C SER A 169 18.90 -4.37 -11.77
N THR A 170 20.06 -3.97 -12.29
CA THR A 170 21.18 -3.50 -11.42
C THR A 170 21.14 -2.01 -11.12
N THR A 171 20.05 -1.34 -11.52
CA THR A 171 19.92 0.13 -11.47
C THR A 171 18.67 0.59 -10.73
N ASP A 172 17.63 -0.24 -10.68
CA ASP A 172 16.41 0.01 -9.93
C ASP A 172 16.52 -0.65 -8.56
N LEU A 173 16.69 0.16 -7.52
CA LEU A 173 16.87 -0.34 -6.16
C LEU A 173 15.58 -0.96 -5.59
N THR A 174 14.42 -0.61 -6.16
CA THR A 174 13.12 -1.09 -5.68
C THR A 174 12.86 -2.56 -6.03
N THR A 175 13.72 -3.18 -6.85
CA THR A 175 13.66 -4.62 -7.19
C THR A 175 14.49 -5.48 -6.24
N TYR A 176 15.22 -4.88 -5.28
CA TYR A 176 16.08 -5.62 -4.35
C TYR A 176 15.34 -6.04 -3.12
N LEU A 177 15.34 -7.35 -2.85
CA LEU A 177 14.86 -7.90 -1.59
C LEU A 177 15.83 -7.58 -0.45
N ILE A 178 17.14 -7.53 -0.75
CA ILE A 178 18.19 -7.15 0.19
C ILE A 178 19.18 -6.25 -0.54
N LEU A 179 19.48 -5.10 0.06
CA LEU A 179 20.51 -4.16 -0.37
C LEU A 179 21.25 -3.66 0.87
N GLY A 180 22.52 -4.01 1.01
CA GLY A 180 23.34 -3.63 2.17
C GLY A 180 24.80 -3.35 1.81
N VAL A 181 25.55 -2.73 2.71
CA VAL A 181 27.01 -2.64 2.57
C VAL A 181 27.61 -4.02 2.84
N PHE A 182 28.51 -4.46 1.96
CA PHE A 182 29.17 -5.75 2.11
C PHE A 182 29.97 -5.82 3.42
N ALA A 183 29.96 -7.00 4.06
CA ALA A 183 30.61 -7.24 5.35
C ALA A 183 30.16 -6.28 6.48
N GLN A 184 28.88 -5.89 6.49
CA GLN A 184 28.29 -5.10 7.58
C GLN A 184 26.89 -5.61 7.95
N ASN A 185 26.52 -5.49 9.23
CA ASN A 185 25.17 -5.84 9.66
C ASN A 185 24.18 -4.77 9.21
N LEU A 186 23.13 -5.18 8.51
CA LEU A 186 22.00 -4.33 8.14
C LEU A 186 20.78 -4.71 8.99
N GLN A 187 20.44 -3.85 9.95
CA GLN A 187 19.25 -4.02 10.79
C GLN A 187 17.97 -3.76 9.98
N ALA A 188 16.85 -4.29 10.44
CA ALA A 188 15.55 -4.02 9.84
C ALA A 188 15.20 -2.52 9.96
N GLY A 189 14.68 -1.96 8.86
CA GLY A 189 14.10 -0.62 8.84
C GLY A 189 12.68 -0.59 9.37
N GLU A 190 12.10 0.61 9.36
CA GLU A 190 10.65 0.77 9.51
C GLU A 190 9.94 0.20 8.28
N SER A 191 8.73 -0.33 8.47
CA SER A 191 7.93 -0.90 7.37
C SER A 191 7.64 0.13 6.29
N SER A 192 7.90 -0.24 5.03
CA SER A 192 7.59 0.56 3.84
C SER A 192 6.37 0.04 3.06
N LEU A 193 5.49 -0.72 3.74
CA LEU A 193 4.24 -1.25 3.15
C LEU A 193 3.42 -0.13 2.51
N ARG A 194 2.92 -0.42 1.30
CA ARG A 194 2.17 0.53 0.48
C ARG A 194 0.71 0.64 0.94
N ILE A 195 0.13 1.82 0.74
CA ILE A 195 -1.29 2.08 1.02
C ILE A 195 -1.86 3.00 -0.07
N THR A 196 -3.00 2.61 -0.62
CA THR A 196 -3.82 3.43 -1.54
C THR A 196 -5.13 3.74 -0.85
N THR A 197 -5.60 4.99 -0.93
CA THR A 197 -6.89 5.41 -0.38
C THR A 197 -7.61 6.24 -1.43
N VAL A 198 -8.88 5.90 -1.63
CA VAL A 198 -9.72 6.44 -2.70
C VAL A 198 -11.09 6.76 -2.14
N ASP A 199 -11.59 7.96 -2.44
CA ASP A 199 -12.91 8.39 -2.02
C ASP A 199 -13.92 8.32 -3.17
N TYR A 200 -15.15 7.95 -2.82
CA TYR A 200 -16.28 7.83 -3.74
C TYR A 200 -17.45 8.67 -3.24
N ASN A 201 -17.91 9.55 -4.12
CA ASN A 201 -19.10 10.37 -3.89
C ASN A 201 -20.39 9.62 -4.26
N PHE A 202 -21.50 10.16 -3.76
CA PHE A 202 -22.85 9.66 -4.03
C PHE A 202 -23.15 9.58 -5.53
N ASN A 203 -23.93 8.58 -5.96
CA ASN A 203 -24.27 8.35 -7.36
C ASN A 203 -25.32 9.37 -7.86
N GLU A 204 -24.82 10.38 -8.55
CA GLU A 204 -25.57 11.39 -9.30
C GLU A 204 -25.47 11.15 -10.83
N GLY A 205 -25.02 9.96 -11.24
CA GLY A 205 -24.81 9.60 -12.65
C GLY A 205 -23.49 10.07 -13.25
N GLN A 206 -22.58 10.59 -12.43
CA GLN A 206 -21.29 11.15 -12.85
C GLN A 206 -20.35 10.12 -13.51
N LEU A 207 -20.43 8.84 -13.11
CA LEU A 207 -19.52 7.81 -13.61
C LEU A 207 -19.58 7.68 -15.14
N LEU A 208 -20.78 7.75 -15.71
CA LEU A 208 -21.00 7.65 -17.16
C LEU A 208 -21.47 8.98 -17.78
N ASN A 209 -21.44 10.07 -17.02
CA ASN A 209 -22.03 11.36 -17.39
C ASN A 209 -23.48 11.21 -17.91
N ASN A 210 -24.27 10.39 -17.23
CA ASN A 210 -25.64 10.08 -17.63
C ASN A 210 -26.60 10.21 -16.43
N PRO A 211 -27.47 11.23 -16.38
CA PRO A 211 -28.39 11.42 -15.25
C PRO A 211 -29.45 10.32 -15.15
N ASP A 212 -29.71 9.56 -16.22
CA ASP A 212 -30.69 8.46 -16.20
C ASP A 212 -30.22 7.25 -15.36
N ILE A 213 -28.93 7.21 -14.97
CA ILE A 213 -28.38 6.18 -14.07
C ILE A 213 -28.12 6.71 -12.65
N ALA A 214 -28.48 7.97 -12.38
CA ALA A 214 -28.37 8.55 -11.05
C ALA A 214 -29.29 7.80 -10.06
N TYR A 215 -28.91 7.80 -8.79
CA TYR A 215 -29.73 7.17 -7.76
C TYR A 215 -31.13 7.82 -7.69
N SER A 216 -32.16 6.97 -7.65
CA SER A 216 -33.56 7.40 -7.77
C SER A 216 -34.43 7.08 -6.55
N GLY A 217 -33.83 6.70 -5.43
CA GLY A 217 -34.54 6.35 -4.21
C GLY A 217 -34.59 7.44 -3.15
N ASP A 218 -35.05 7.05 -1.95
CA ASP A 218 -35.31 7.97 -0.82
C ASP A 218 -34.13 8.09 0.17
N HIS A 219 -32.99 7.46 -0.10
CA HIS A 219 -31.82 7.58 0.76
C HIS A 219 -31.22 8.99 0.70
N PRO A 220 -30.83 9.60 1.84
CA PRO A 220 -30.11 10.87 1.84
C PRO A 220 -28.89 10.86 0.93
N ARG A 221 -28.71 11.93 0.13
CA ARG A 221 -27.66 12.06 -0.89
C ARG A 221 -26.30 12.50 -0.31
N ASN A 222 -26.02 12.11 0.92
CA ASN A 222 -24.81 12.47 1.66
C ASN A 222 -23.95 11.27 2.08
N LEU A 223 -24.29 10.05 1.65
CA LEU A 223 -23.42 8.89 1.86
C LEU A 223 -22.11 9.09 1.08
N MET A 224 -20.99 8.81 1.73
CA MET A 224 -19.67 8.74 1.10
C MET A 224 -19.03 7.39 1.41
N ALA A 225 -18.17 6.90 0.51
CA ALA A 225 -17.33 5.75 0.77
C ALA A 225 -15.85 6.08 0.60
N THR A 226 -15.02 5.49 1.45
CA THR A 226 -13.57 5.45 1.28
C THR A 226 -13.15 3.99 1.11
N LEU A 227 -12.42 3.68 0.04
CA LEU A 227 -11.75 2.39 -0.18
C LEU A 227 -10.26 2.56 0.18
N THR A 228 -9.76 1.72 1.08
CA THR A 228 -8.33 1.64 1.40
C THR A 228 -7.79 0.27 1.00
N ILE A 229 -6.75 0.25 0.18
CA ILE A 229 -6.00 -0.96 -0.19
C ILE A 229 -4.65 -0.87 0.52
N GLU A 230 -4.37 -1.80 1.43
CA GLU A 230 -3.14 -1.81 2.24
C GLU A 230 -2.35 -3.09 1.94
N GLU A 231 -1.07 -2.95 1.60
CA GLU A 231 -0.16 -4.07 1.42
C GLU A 231 0.12 -4.74 2.77
N ARG A 232 0.17 -6.08 2.77
CA ARG A 232 0.57 -6.91 3.90
C ARG A 232 2.01 -7.37 3.73
N GLY A 233 2.64 -7.77 4.84
CA GLY A 233 4.02 -8.26 4.83
C GLY A 233 4.28 -9.43 3.88
N ASN A 234 3.26 -10.18 3.47
CA ASN A 234 3.38 -11.26 2.49
C ASN A 234 3.14 -10.85 1.03
N GLY A 235 3.03 -9.55 0.72
CA GLY A 235 2.74 -9.00 -0.62
C GLY A 235 1.25 -8.99 -1.00
N MET A 236 0.39 -9.67 -0.23
CA MET A 236 -1.06 -9.65 -0.43
C MET A 236 -1.66 -8.35 0.12
N ALA A 237 -2.94 -8.08 -0.12
CA ALA A 237 -3.59 -6.86 0.34
C ALA A 237 -4.71 -7.08 1.38
N ASN A 238 -4.99 -6.03 2.11
CA ASN A 238 -6.25 -5.79 2.80
C ASN A 238 -7.07 -4.77 2.01
N VAL A 239 -8.35 -5.04 1.79
CA VAL A 239 -9.29 -4.10 1.21
C VAL A 239 -10.27 -3.66 2.29
N THR A 240 -10.18 -2.41 2.72
CA THR A 240 -11.08 -1.81 3.71
C THR A 240 -12.04 -0.87 3.03
N VAL A 241 -13.33 -1.03 3.31
CA VAL A 241 -14.36 -0.07 2.90
C VAL A 241 -14.88 0.60 4.15
N ARG A 242 -14.92 1.94 4.11
CA ARG A 242 -15.51 2.79 5.13
C ARG A 242 -16.65 3.60 4.50
N LEU A 243 -17.82 3.55 5.11
CA LEU A 243 -18.97 4.37 4.75
C LEU A 243 -19.15 5.48 5.79
N GLU A 244 -19.46 6.68 5.33
CA GLU A 244 -19.80 7.84 6.17
C GLU A 244 -21.25 8.26 5.92
N ASN A 245 -21.91 8.77 6.97
CA ASN A 245 -23.35 9.12 6.96
C ASN A 245 -24.29 7.94 6.70
N THR A 246 -23.95 6.78 7.26
CA THR A 246 -24.82 5.60 7.22
C THR A 246 -26.11 5.80 8.02
N LEU A 247 -27.19 5.16 7.60
CA LEU A 247 -28.42 5.03 8.37
C LEU A 247 -28.20 4.03 9.52
N ASP A 248 -28.70 4.34 10.71
CA ASP A 248 -28.58 3.47 11.88
C ASP A 248 -29.44 2.21 11.75
N GLY A 249 -28.85 1.05 12.01
CA GLY A 249 -29.53 -0.24 12.04
C GLY A 249 -29.78 -0.90 10.67
N PHE A 250 -29.21 -0.37 9.60
CA PHE A 250 -29.29 -0.92 8.25
C PHE A 250 -27.97 -1.55 7.81
N ASP A 251 -28.03 -2.68 7.11
CA ASP A 251 -26.86 -3.36 6.56
C ASP A 251 -26.68 -3.00 5.08
N TYR A 252 -25.64 -2.24 4.74
CA TYR A 252 -25.32 -1.81 3.38
C TYR A 252 -24.60 -2.93 2.62
N PRO A 253 -25.18 -3.52 1.56
CA PRO A 253 -24.47 -4.44 0.69
C PRO A 253 -23.38 -3.68 -0.10
N VAL A 254 -22.15 -4.17 -0.03
CA VAL A 254 -20.98 -3.57 -0.67
C VAL A 254 -20.18 -4.65 -1.36
N HIS A 255 -19.78 -4.41 -2.61
CA HIS A 255 -18.97 -5.35 -3.36
C HIS A 255 -18.26 -4.73 -4.56
N ALA A 256 -17.28 -5.48 -5.07
CA ALA A 256 -16.65 -5.25 -6.36
C ALA A 256 -17.30 -6.10 -7.46
N HIS A 257 -17.22 -5.62 -8.71
CA HIS A 257 -17.56 -6.36 -9.91
C HIS A 257 -16.43 -6.27 -10.92
N ASP A 258 -16.05 -7.40 -11.52
CA ASP A 258 -15.05 -7.41 -12.60
C ASP A 258 -15.59 -6.66 -13.82
N ALA A 259 -14.75 -5.82 -14.44
CA ALA A 259 -15.11 -5.15 -15.68
C ALA A 259 -15.44 -6.17 -16.79
N ALA A 260 -16.41 -5.83 -17.63
CA ALA A 260 -16.83 -6.67 -18.74
C ALA A 260 -17.33 -5.81 -19.90
N ASP A 261 -17.23 -6.33 -21.13
CA ASP A 261 -17.79 -5.64 -22.30
C ASP A 261 -19.33 -5.66 -22.24
N PRO A 262 -20.01 -4.49 -22.20
CA PRO A 262 -21.47 -4.38 -22.27
C PRO A 262 -22.12 -5.16 -23.40
N ALA A 263 -21.43 -5.34 -24.53
CA ALA A 263 -21.96 -6.10 -25.66
C ALA A 263 -22.08 -7.61 -25.36
N THR A 264 -21.46 -8.09 -24.29
CA THR A 264 -21.40 -9.51 -23.91
C THR A 264 -22.13 -9.82 -22.60
N THR A 265 -22.47 -8.82 -21.80
CA THR A 265 -23.22 -9.00 -20.56
C THR A 265 -24.72 -9.15 -20.82
N PRO A 266 -25.46 -9.95 -20.04
CA PRO A 266 -26.89 -10.19 -20.28
C PRO A 266 -27.75 -8.92 -20.25
N ASN A 267 -27.42 -7.96 -19.39
CA ASN A 267 -28.18 -6.71 -19.23
C ASN A 267 -27.45 -5.47 -19.78
N GLY A 268 -26.34 -5.65 -20.48
CA GLY A 268 -25.58 -4.52 -21.05
C GLY A 268 -24.82 -3.69 -20.01
N THR A 269 -24.59 -4.23 -18.82
CA THR A 269 -23.74 -3.62 -17.79
C THR A 269 -22.27 -3.63 -18.22
N PRO A 270 -21.46 -2.63 -17.83
CA PRO A 270 -20.02 -2.60 -18.10
C PRO A 270 -19.19 -3.50 -17.18
N TYR A 271 -19.84 -4.45 -16.51
CA TYR A 271 -19.24 -5.34 -15.52
C TYR A 271 -20.00 -6.66 -15.46
N ASN A 272 -19.34 -7.70 -14.97
CA ASN A 272 -19.97 -8.98 -14.65
C ASN A 272 -20.93 -8.79 -13.47
N GLU A 273 -22.21 -9.04 -13.69
CA GLU A 273 -23.30 -8.83 -12.73
C GLU A 273 -23.22 -9.73 -11.47
N THR A 274 -22.28 -10.68 -11.44
CA THR A 274 -21.94 -11.46 -10.24
C THR A 274 -20.83 -10.75 -9.46
N PRO A 275 -21.02 -10.44 -8.16
CA PRO A 275 -19.98 -9.83 -7.33
C PRO A 275 -18.69 -10.67 -7.24
N ASN A 276 -17.53 -10.01 -7.26
CA ASN A 276 -16.23 -10.65 -7.03
C ASN A 276 -15.88 -10.67 -5.53
N GLY A 277 -16.17 -11.80 -4.89
CA GLY A 277 -15.90 -12.02 -3.48
C GLY A 277 -14.42 -12.21 -3.12
N ASP A 278 -13.55 -12.52 -4.09
CA ASP A 278 -12.10 -12.65 -3.85
C ASP A 278 -11.45 -11.28 -3.58
N VAL A 279 -12.06 -10.21 -4.10
CA VAL A 279 -11.69 -8.82 -3.82
C VAL A 279 -12.47 -8.29 -2.63
N PHE A 280 -13.79 -8.19 -2.78
CA PHE A 280 -14.66 -7.71 -1.71
C PHE A 280 -16.13 -8.02 -2.02
N ALA A 281 -16.79 -8.75 -1.13
CA ALA A 281 -18.25 -8.82 -1.09
C ALA A 281 -18.75 -9.02 0.34
N GLY A 282 -19.52 -8.06 0.85
CA GLY A 282 -19.96 -8.07 2.23
C GLY A 282 -21.09 -7.09 2.51
N ALA A 283 -21.47 -7.00 3.79
CA ALA A 283 -22.42 -6.02 4.27
C ALA A 283 -21.80 -5.19 5.40
N ILE A 284 -22.04 -3.88 5.39
CA ILE A 284 -21.56 -2.95 6.41
C ILE A 284 -22.76 -2.48 7.24
N SER A 285 -22.79 -2.85 8.52
CA SER A 285 -23.84 -2.41 9.45
C SER A 285 -23.68 -0.93 9.80
N GLY A 286 -24.61 -0.11 9.32
CA GLY A 286 -24.70 1.31 9.58
C GLY A 286 -25.07 1.62 11.03
N ASN A 287 -24.52 2.72 11.55
CA ASN A 287 -24.64 3.13 12.95
C ASN A 287 -25.05 4.61 13.12
N GLY A 288 -25.61 5.22 12.06
CA GLY A 288 -25.96 6.64 12.05
C GLY A 288 -24.79 7.58 11.75
N GLY A 289 -23.61 7.05 11.48
CA GLY A 289 -22.37 7.79 11.24
C GLY A 289 -21.42 7.00 10.36
N THR A 290 -20.21 6.75 10.86
CA THR A 290 -19.15 6.03 10.14
C THR A 290 -19.14 4.55 10.51
N ALA A 291 -19.14 3.68 9.51
CA ALA A 291 -18.99 2.23 9.65
C ALA A 291 -17.96 1.70 8.64
N SER A 292 -17.28 0.61 8.95
CA SER A 292 -16.26 0.03 8.06
C SER A 292 -16.13 -1.47 8.24
N ILE A 293 -15.65 -2.15 7.19
CA ILE A 293 -15.25 -3.55 7.23
C ILE A 293 -13.99 -3.74 6.37
N THR A 294 -13.16 -4.69 6.76
CA THR A 294 -11.95 -5.06 6.04
C THR A 294 -12.08 -6.49 5.54
N ASN A 295 -11.72 -6.71 4.28
CA ASN A 295 -11.54 -8.02 3.68
C ASN A 295 -10.04 -8.28 3.49
N GLU A 296 -9.56 -9.44 3.91
CA GLU A 296 -8.20 -9.88 3.60
C GLU A 296 -8.21 -10.64 2.28
N THR A 297 -7.43 -10.21 1.29
CA THR A 297 -7.41 -10.83 -0.04
C THR A 297 -6.22 -11.76 -0.19
N GLU A 298 -6.35 -12.77 -1.05
CA GLU A 298 -5.22 -13.56 -1.58
C GLU A 298 -4.64 -12.94 -2.87
N LEU A 299 -5.05 -11.71 -3.18
CA LEU A 299 -4.60 -10.90 -4.31
C LEU A 299 -3.50 -9.95 -3.84
N SER A 300 -2.50 -9.69 -4.69
CA SER A 300 -1.41 -8.78 -4.37
C SER A 300 -1.86 -7.32 -4.41
N TYR A 301 -1.16 -6.47 -3.65
CA TYR A 301 -1.39 -5.03 -3.67
C TYR A 301 -1.21 -4.46 -5.08
N SER A 302 -0.11 -4.83 -5.74
CA SER A 302 0.23 -4.31 -7.08
C SER A 302 -0.85 -4.68 -8.09
N TRP A 303 -1.34 -5.92 -8.07
CA TRP A 303 -2.41 -6.36 -8.96
C TRP A 303 -3.71 -5.56 -8.74
N LEU A 304 -4.12 -5.36 -7.49
CA LEU A 304 -5.36 -4.63 -7.16
C LEU A 304 -5.31 -3.15 -7.56
N VAL A 305 -4.14 -2.53 -7.51
CA VAL A 305 -3.98 -1.09 -7.78
C VAL A 305 -3.66 -0.82 -9.25
N ASP A 306 -2.84 -1.66 -9.88
CA ASP A 306 -2.28 -1.38 -11.21
C ASP A 306 -2.97 -2.16 -12.34
N GLU A 307 -3.58 -3.32 -12.06
CA GLU A 307 -4.12 -4.23 -13.08
C GLU A 307 -5.63 -4.50 -12.97
N TYR A 308 -6.21 -4.35 -11.77
CA TYR A 308 -7.59 -4.78 -11.53
C TYR A 308 -8.62 -3.79 -12.08
N GLU A 309 -9.08 -4.04 -13.30
CA GLU A 309 -10.18 -3.31 -13.92
C GLU A 309 -11.54 -3.79 -13.36
N ALA A 310 -12.19 -2.96 -12.56
CA ALA A 310 -13.43 -3.32 -11.89
C ALA A 310 -14.30 -2.12 -11.50
N PHE A 311 -15.46 -2.42 -10.93
CA PHE A 311 -16.40 -1.46 -10.37
C PHE A 311 -16.59 -1.71 -8.88
N PHE A 312 -16.63 -0.64 -8.09
CA PHE A 312 -17.00 -0.64 -6.69
C PHE A 312 -18.44 -0.15 -6.52
N VAL A 313 -19.25 -0.88 -5.75
CA VAL A 313 -20.68 -0.60 -5.60
C VAL A 313 -21.11 -0.65 -4.13
N VAL A 314 -21.96 0.31 -3.74
CA VAL A 314 -22.70 0.32 -2.48
C VAL A 314 -24.19 0.43 -2.79
N HIS A 315 -24.97 -0.55 -2.30
CA HIS A 315 -26.42 -0.60 -2.49
C HIS A 315 -27.15 0.18 -1.42
N ASP A 316 -28.34 0.66 -1.76
CA ASP A 316 -29.29 1.18 -0.78
C ASP A 316 -29.85 0.04 0.09
N PRO A 317 -29.63 0.05 1.42
CA PRO A 317 -30.12 -1.01 2.30
C PRO A 317 -31.63 -0.98 2.53
N THR A 318 -32.32 0.06 2.06
CA THR A 318 -33.78 0.22 2.18
C THR A 318 -34.56 -0.33 0.98
N GLN A 319 -33.86 -0.80 -0.06
CA GLN A 319 -34.42 -1.30 -1.31
C GLN A 319 -34.06 -2.75 -1.57
N ASP A 320 -34.77 -3.39 -2.49
CA ASP A 320 -34.38 -4.69 -3.00
C ASP A 320 -33.06 -4.56 -3.80
N ILE A 321 -32.13 -5.50 -3.57
CA ILE A 321 -30.83 -5.53 -4.24
C ILE A 321 -31.01 -5.86 -5.72
N SER A 322 -30.40 -5.04 -6.58
CA SER A 322 -30.30 -5.27 -8.02
C SER A 322 -28.85 -5.13 -8.45
N THR A 323 -28.27 -6.08 -9.21
CA THR A 323 -26.92 -5.92 -9.77
C THR A 323 -26.92 -5.38 -11.21
N THR A 324 -28.11 -5.07 -11.75
CA THR A 324 -28.30 -4.70 -13.16
C THR A 324 -28.93 -3.32 -13.32
N ASP A 325 -29.50 -2.76 -12.25
CA ASP A 325 -30.13 -1.44 -12.25
C ASP A 325 -29.24 -0.46 -11.48
N LEU A 326 -28.56 0.42 -12.21
CA LEU A 326 -27.61 1.36 -11.60
C LEU A 326 -28.31 2.44 -10.77
N THR A 327 -29.61 2.69 -10.98
CA THR A 327 -30.34 3.71 -10.21
C THR A 327 -30.63 3.27 -8.77
N THR A 328 -30.36 2.00 -8.42
CA THR A 328 -30.46 1.50 -7.04
C THR A 328 -29.17 1.64 -6.24
N TYR A 329 -28.06 2.05 -6.89
CA TYR A 329 -26.77 2.19 -6.23
C TYR A 329 -26.63 3.57 -5.60
N LEU A 330 -26.31 3.61 -4.31
CA LEU A 330 -25.93 4.83 -3.62
C LEU A 330 -24.55 5.30 -4.07
N ILE A 331 -23.64 4.36 -4.36
CA ILE A 331 -22.30 4.63 -4.86
C ILE A 331 -21.99 3.60 -5.95
N VAL A 332 -21.47 4.07 -7.08
CA VAL A 332 -20.94 3.24 -8.17
C VAL A 332 -19.76 3.98 -8.82
N GLY A 333 -18.59 3.35 -8.85
CA GLY A 333 -17.36 3.93 -9.40
C GLY A 333 -16.40 2.88 -9.92
N PHE A 334 -15.34 3.28 -10.63
CA PHE A 334 -14.24 2.37 -10.97
C PHE A 334 -13.46 2.01 -9.71
N PHE A 335 -13.12 0.73 -9.56
CA PHE A 335 -12.39 0.26 -8.39
C PHE A 335 -10.99 0.86 -8.36
N GLY A 336 -10.60 1.44 -7.22
CA GLY A 336 -9.28 2.05 -7.05
C GLY A 336 -9.14 3.44 -7.66
N GLU A 337 -10.21 4.04 -8.19
CA GLU A 337 -10.19 5.37 -8.78
C GLU A 337 -11.14 6.35 -8.08
N GLU A 338 -10.70 7.59 -7.89
CA GLU A 338 -11.51 8.62 -7.26
C GLU A 338 -12.75 8.93 -8.10
N LEU A 339 -13.92 8.89 -7.46
CA LEU A 339 -15.18 9.30 -8.08
C LEU A 339 -15.56 10.69 -7.57
N GLU A 340 -15.22 11.70 -8.34
CA GLU A 340 -15.56 13.11 -8.07
C GLU A 340 -17.07 13.32 -7.91
N ALA A 341 -17.46 14.35 -7.15
CA ALA A 341 -18.87 14.63 -6.91
C ALA A 341 -19.56 15.11 -8.20
N GLY A 342 -20.69 14.49 -8.52
CA GLY A 342 -21.62 14.99 -9.54
C GLY A 342 -22.46 16.16 -9.04
N GLU A 343 -23.11 16.87 -9.96
CA GLU A 343 -24.14 17.85 -9.59
C GLU A 343 -25.36 17.12 -9.01
N PRO A 344 -25.81 17.43 -7.80
CA PRO A 344 -26.93 16.74 -7.16
C PRO A 344 -28.21 16.83 -7.99
N ASN A 345 -28.80 15.69 -8.35
CA ASN A 345 -30.09 15.60 -9.03
C ASN A 345 -31.26 15.69 -8.03
N LEU A 346 -31.37 16.85 -7.37
CA LEU A 346 -32.37 17.11 -6.33
C LEU A 346 -33.75 17.37 -6.93
N ALA A 347 -34.78 16.75 -6.34
CA ALA A 347 -36.15 16.99 -6.76
C ALA A 347 -36.59 18.44 -6.45
N SER A 348 -37.40 19.02 -7.35
CA SER A 348 -38.10 20.27 -7.07
C SER A 348 -39.52 20.25 -7.62
N MET A 349 -40.45 20.88 -6.90
CA MET A 349 -41.84 20.98 -7.30
C MET A 349 -42.34 22.42 -7.14
N THR A 350 -43.04 22.90 -8.15
CA THR A 350 -43.67 24.23 -8.13
C THR A 350 -45.18 24.07 -7.98
N PHE A 351 -45.74 24.72 -6.96
CA PHE A 351 -47.18 24.82 -6.72
C PHE A 351 -47.65 26.22 -7.08
N GLU A 352 -48.64 26.29 -7.96
CA GLU A 352 -49.28 27.55 -8.34
C GLU A 352 -50.62 27.69 -7.62
N TYR A 353 -50.80 28.80 -6.92
CA TYR A 353 -52.03 29.16 -6.23
C TYR A 353 -52.67 30.34 -6.95
N SER A 354 -53.88 30.09 -7.44
CA SER A 354 -54.73 31.13 -8.03
C SER A 354 -55.42 31.96 -6.94
N PHE A 355 -55.91 33.14 -7.35
CA PHE A 355 -56.74 33.99 -6.49
C PHE A 355 -57.88 33.21 -5.83
N ASN A 356 -58.22 33.54 -4.59
CA ASN A 356 -59.31 32.87 -3.88
C ASN A 356 -60.69 33.34 -4.38
N GLU A 357 -61.30 32.53 -5.24
CA GLU A 357 -62.67 32.63 -5.74
C GLU A 357 -63.61 31.60 -5.08
N GLY A 358 -63.20 30.97 -3.96
CA GLY A 358 -63.98 29.92 -3.28
C GLY A 358 -63.72 28.51 -3.79
N GLN A 359 -62.78 28.34 -4.74
CA GLN A 359 -62.48 27.09 -5.43
C GLN A 359 -61.99 25.95 -4.51
N LEU A 360 -61.46 26.28 -3.32
CA LEU A 360 -60.97 25.25 -2.39
C LEU A 360 -62.10 24.42 -1.77
N LEU A 361 -63.25 25.05 -1.53
CA LEU A 361 -64.42 24.42 -0.90
C LEU A 361 -65.61 24.29 -1.85
N ASP A 362 -65.44 24.71 -3.12
CA ASP A 362 -66.51 24.83 -4.10
C ASP A 362 -67.69 25.67 -3.57
N ASP A 363 -67.36 26.77 -2.87
CA ASP A 363 -68.33 27.63 -2.21
C ASP A 363 -67.89 29.11 -2.32
N GLU A 364 -68.63 29.88 -3.12
CA GLU A 364 -68.37 31.30 -3.38
C GLU A 364 -68.45 32.18 -2.12
N SER A 365 -69.09 31.72 -1.03
CA SER A 365 -69.11 32.45 0.24
C SER A 365 -67.73 32.53 0.92
N PHE A 366 -66.79 31.69 0.49
CA PHE A 366 -65.39 31.73 0.91
C PHE A 366 -64.48 32.49 -0.07
N ALA A 367 -65.01 33.04 -1.16
CA ALA A 367 -64.27 33.89 -2.07
C ALA A 367 -63.83 35.20 -1.39
N TYR A 368 -62.74 35.80 -1.84
CA TYR A 368 -62.32 37.11 -1.36
C TYR A 368 -63.28 38.22 -1.84
N ASP A 369 -63.73 39.08 -0.92
CA ASP A 369 -64.79 40.09 -1.14
C ASP A 369 -64.29 41.56 -1.17
N GLY A 370 -62.99 41.79 -1.08
CA GLY A 370 -62.39 43.13 -1.08
C GLY A 370 -62.15 43.72 -2.48
N GLU A 371 -61.67 44.97 -2.54
CA GLU A 371 -61.43 45.72 -3.80
C GLU A 371 -60.15 45.32 -4.56
N HIS A 372 -59.44 44.28 -4.13
CA HIS A 372 -58.19 43.85 -4.77
C HIS A 372 -58.45 43.27 -6.17
N PRO A 373 -57.64 43.61 -7.19
CA PRO A 373 -57.68 42.96 -8.49
C PRO A 373 -57.48 41.43 -8.38
N ARG A 374 -58.24 40.66 -9.16
CA ARG A 374 -58.23 39.18 -9.13
C ARG A 374 -57.09 38.56 -9.95
N ASP A 375 -55.98 39.27 -10.08
CA ASP A 375 -54.81 38.87 -10.86
C ASP A 375 -53.64 38.44 -9.96
N LEU A 376 -53.82 38.42 -8.64
CA LEU A 376 -52.80 37.94 -7.71
C LEU A 376 -52.66 36.41 -7.85
N MET A 377 -51.44 35.99 -8.15
CA MET A 377 -51.01 34.59 -8.13
C MET A 377 -49.89 34.44 -7.11
N ALA A 378 -49.85 33.29 -6.45
CA ALA A 378 -48.74 32.91 -5.58
C ALA A 378 -48.09 31.62 -6.11
N THR A 379 -46.78 31.57 -6.02
CA THR A 379 -45.98 30.40 -6.40
C THR A 379 -45.23 29.93 -5.17
N MET A 380 -45.32 28.63 -4.86
CA MET A 380 -44.49 27.98 -3.85
C MET A 380 -43.55 27.00 -4.56
N LEU A 381 -42.26 27.20 -4.39
CA LEU A 381 -41.24 26.25 -4.80
C LEU A 381 -40.87 25.40 -3.58
N VAL A 382 -40.83 24.09 -3.74
CA VAL A 382 -40.34 23.14 -2.75
C VAL A 382 -39.14 22.43 -3.38
N GLU A 383 -37.98 22.51 -2.72
CA GLU A 383 -36.74 21.89 -3.20
C GLU A 383 -36.23 20.86 -2.20
N GLU A 384 -35.79 19.71 -2.69
CA GLU A 384 -35.06 18.71 -1.89
C GLU A 384 -33.68 19.25 -1.49
N LEU A 385 -33.23 18.88 -0.29
CA LEU A 385 -31.90 19.13 0.25
C LEU A 385 -31.09 17.83 0.21
N ILE A 386 -29.76 17.96 0.16
CA ILE A 386 -28.81 16.82 0.13
C ILE A 386 -29.03 15.83 1.30
N ASP A 387 -29.56 16.30 2.43
CA ASP A 387 -29.87 15.47 3.59
C ASP A 387 -31.29 14.85 3.57
N GLY A 388 -31.98 14.90 2.42
CA GLY A 388 -33.32 14.34 2.20
C GLY A 388 -34.47 15.20 2.75
N ARG A 389 -34.19 16.39 3.31
CA ARG A 389 -35.24 17.34 3.75
C ARG A 389 -35.72 18.22 2.60
N ALA A 390 -36.77 19.02 2.81
CA ALA A 390 -37.24 20.01 1.85
C ALA A 390 -37.09 21.45 2.39
N LYS A 391 -36.85 22.43 1.50
CA LYS A 391 -36.86 23.87 1.80
C LYS A 391 -37.90 24.65 1.00
#